data_AF-T0Z3K5-F1
#
_entry.id   AF-T0Z3K5-F1
#
_cell.length_a   1.000
_cell.length_b   1.000
_cell.length_c   1.000
_cell.angle_alpha   90.00
_cell.angle_beta   90.00
_cell.angle_gamma   90.00
#
_symmetry.space_group_name_H-M   'P 1'
#
loop_
_entity.id
_entity.type
_entity.pdbx_description
1 polymer ?
#
loop_
_entity_poly.entity_id
_entity_poly.type
_entity_poly.pdbx_seq_one_letter_code
_entity_poly.pdbx_strand_id
1 'polypeptide(L)'
;MFAALEVATGVIRGKTTQTRKRADFQAFMEEVVADQPADRQIHVILDNLNTHKKNEDWLAAHPNVTFHFTPTSASWLNPVEIGFGIFQRKTLNNASFRNIDQLIGAIHAFTAAYNKKAAPFVWRKREVRDAQLRNTIVNLRN
;
A
#
# COMPACT_ATOMS: atom_id res chain seq x y z
N MET A 1 4.92 2.17 -10.64
CA MET A 1 3.83 2.83 -9.90
C MET A 1 4.13 2.75 -8.41
N PHE A 2 3.93 3.85 -7.71
CA PHE A 2 3.86 3.90 -6.25
C PHE A 2 2.43 4.22 -5.84
N ALA A 3 2.03 3.78 -4.65
CA ALA A 3 0.79 4.23 -4.04
C ALA A 3 0.97 4.37 -2.54
N ALA A 4 0.24 5.32 -1.97
CA ALA A 4 0.12 5.54 -0.54
C ALA A 4 -1.36 5.53 -0.19
N LEU A 5 -1.68 4.91 0.93
CA LEU A 5 -3.03 4.89 1.48
C LEU A 5 -3.06 5.69 2.78
N GLU A 6 -3.93 6.69 2.85
CA GLU A 6 -4.14 7.46 4.08
C GLU A 6 -5.04 6.64 5.03
N VAL A 7 -4.49 6.22 6.17
CA VAL A 7 -5.19 5.32 7.12
C VAL A 7 -6.49 5.94 7.63
N ALA A 8 -6.51 7.25 7.88
CA ALA A 8 -7.62 7.95 8.49
C ALA A 8 -8.82 8.20 7.56
N THR A 9 -8.63 8.10 6.24
CA THR A 9 -9.67 8.39 5.24
C THR A 9 -9.90 7.22 4.29
N GLY A 10 -8.91 6.33 4.16
CA GLY A 10 -8.89 5.26 3.17
C GLY A 10 -8.55 5.73 1.75
N VAL A 11 -8.25 7.03 1.55
CA VAL A 11 -7.93 7.59 0.24
C VAL A 11 -6.60 7.01 -0.27
N ILE A 12 -6.57 6.64 -1.55
CA ILE A 12 -5.37 6.16 -2.23
C ILE A 12 -4.80 7.28 -3.10
N ARG A 13 -3.54 7.62 -2.88
CA ARG A 13 -2.73 8.43 -3.80
C ARG A 13 -1.84 7.49 -4.60
N GLY A 14 -1.79 7.65 -5.91
CA GLY A 14 -1.00 6.79 -6.80
C GLY A 14 -0.24 7.61 -7.82
N LYS A 15 0.98 7.19 -8.15
CA LYS A 15 1.82 7.80 -9.18
C LYS A 15 2.41 6.73 -10.09
N THR A 16 2.12 6.82 -11.38
CA THR A 16 2.77 5.98 -12.39
C THR A 16 4.14 6.55 -12.74
N THR A 17 5.14 5.68 -12.84
CA THR A 17 6.55 6.03 -13.01
C THR A 17 7.17 5.10 -14.04
N GLN A 18 8.16 5.57 -14.80
CA GLN A 18 8.88 4.74 -15.77
C GLN A 18 9.72 3.66 -15.08
N THR A 19 10.33 4.00 -13.94
CA THR A 19 11.08 3.06 -13.12
C THR A 19 10.52 2.97 -11.69
N ARG A 20 11.08 2.07 -10.88
CA ARG A 20 10.75 1.90 -9.45
C ARG A 20 11.98 2.14 -8.56
N LYS A 21 12.85 3.06 -8.98
CA LYS A 21 14.08 3.39 -8.26
C LYS A 21 13.76 4.28 -7.06
N ARG A 22 14.74 4.42 -6.17
CA ARG A 22 14.62 5.27 -4.98
C ARG A 22 14.30 6.72 -5.33
N ALA A 23 14.92 7.27 -6.37
CA ALA A 23 14.63 8.63 -6.84
C ALA A 23 13.15 8.81 -7.23
N ASP A 24 12.55 7.80 -7.88
CA ASP A 24 11.12 7.84 -8.22
C ASP A 24 10.24 7.79 -6.97
N PHE A 25 10.66 7.02 -5.95
CA PHE A 25 9.97 6.94 -4.65
C PHE A 25 10.08 8.26 -3.88
N GLN A 26 11.26 8.88 -3.82
CA GLN A 26 11.45 10.19 -3.21
C GLN A 26 10.59 11.24 -3.90
N ALA A 27 10.61 11.29 -5.24
CA ALA A 27 9.77 12.19 -6.02
C ALA A 27 8.26 11.93 -5.85
N PHE A 28 7.85 10.72 -5.47
CA PHE A 28 6.47 10.44 -5.06
C PHE A 28 6.19 10.95 -3.65
N MET A 29 7.12 10.77 -2.72
CA MET A 29 6.99 11.26 -1.35
C MET A 29 6.96 12.80 -1.27
N GLU A 30 7.72 13.50 -2.11
CA GLU A 30 7.64 14.96 -2.25
C GLU A 30 6.20 15.43 -2.51
N GLU A 31 5.52 14.80 -3.48
CA GLU A 31 4.12 15.12 -3.79
C GLU A 31 3.18 14.81 -2.62
N VAL A 32 3.37 13.66 -1.97
CA VAL A 32 2.56 13.26 -0.81
C VAL A 32 2.72 14.25 0.35
N VAL A 33 3.95 14.71 0.61
CA VAL A 33 4.25 15.65 1.70
C VAL A 33 3.72 17.05 1.36
N ALA A 34 3.88 17.52 0.12
CA ALA A 34 3.39 18.81 -0.33
C ALA A 34 1.85 18.95 -0.22
N ASP A 35 1.13 17.84 -0.29
CA ASP A 35 -0.33 17.80 -0.11
C ASP A 35 -0.79 17.89 1.35
N GLN A 36 0.14 17.90 2.31
CA GLN A 36 -0.17 17.98 3.75
C GLN A 36 0.15 19.38 4.32
N PRO A 37 -0.51 19.80 5.41
CA PRO A 37 -0.10 20.97 6.17
C PRO A 37 1.37 20.89 6.59
N ALA A 38 2.11 21.99 6.47
CA ALA A 38 3.56 22.02 6.68
C ALA A 38 4.01 21.64 8.10
N ASP A 39 3.16 21.84 9.10
CA ASP A 39 3.39 21.54 10.51
C ASP A 39 2.94 20.13 10.92
N ARG A 40 2.30 19.38 10.01
CA ARG A 40 1.81 18.03 10.31
C ARG A 40 2.95 17.02 10.34
N GLN A 41 2.97 16.21 11.39
CA GLN A 41 3.80 15.01 11.48
C GLN A 41 3.23 13.91 10.56
N ILE A 42 4.08 13.35 9.71
CA ILE A 42 3.72 12.37 8.69
C ILE A 42 4.43 11.06 9.01
N HIS A 43 3.65 10.05 9.40
CA HIS A 43 4.14 8.70 9.65
C HIS A 43 3.84 7.82 8.44
N VAL A 44 4.88 7.32 7.79
CA VAL A 44 4.76 6.48 6.59
C VAL A 44 5.09 5.04 6.96
N ILE A 45 4.13 4.14 6.77
CA ILE A 45 4.32 2.70 6.97
C ILE A 45 4.68 2.08 5.62
N LEU A 46 5.84 1.43 5.56
CA LEU A 46 6.43 0.90 4.34
C LEU A 46 6.67 -0.61 4.46
N ASP A 47 6.60 -1.32 3.32
CA ASP A 47 7.13 -2.67 3.25
C ASP A 47 8.67 -2.67 3.21
N ASN A 48 9.28 -3.86 3.20
CA ASN A 48 10.74 -4.01 3.25
C ASN A 48 11.43 -3.92 1.88
N LEU A 49 10.77 -3.42 0.83
CA LEU A 49 11.37 -3.29 -0.49
C LEU A 49 12.62 -2.41 -0.47
N ASN A 50 13.64 -2.79 -1.25
CA ASN A 50 14.93 -2.10 -1.32
C ASN A 50 14.81 -0.60 -1.71
N THR A 51 13.79 -0.23 -2.50
CA THR A 51 13.48 1.14 -2.91
C THR A 51 13.17 2.06 -1.73
N HIS A 52 12.61 1.52 -0.63
CA HIS A 52 12.26 2.28 0.56
C HIS A 52 13.42 2.46 1.55
N LYS A 53 14.51 1.73 1.35
CA LYS A 53 15.69 1.77 2.22
C LYS A 53 16.66 2.86 1.78
N LYS A 54 17.51 3.30 2.71
CA LYS A 54 18.58 4.27 2.51
C LYS A 54 18.08 5.64 2.01
N ASN A 55 17.15 6.22 2.77
CA ASN A 55 16.53 7.53 2.52
C ASN A 55 16.94 8.55 3.61
N GLU A 56 18.07 8.34 4.30
CA GLU A 56 18.49 9.13 5.46
C GLU A 56 18.66 10.61 5.10
N ASP A 57 19.33 10.92 3.98
CA ASP A 57 19.51 12.30 3.52
C ASP A 57 18.18 12.98 3.17
N TRP A 58 17.25 12.22 2.56
CA TRP A 58 15.92 12.73 2.23
C TRP A 58 15.09 13.00 3.50
N LEU A 59 15.17 12.12 4.50
CA LEU A 59 14.50 12.30 5.80
C LEU A 59 15.11 13.47 6.59
N ALA A 60 16.41 13.70 6.48
CA ALA A 60 17.06 14.87 7.11
C ALA A 60 16.53 16.20 6.55
N ALA A 61 16.15 16.24 5.27
CA ALA A 61 15.49 17.39 4.66
C ALA A 61 13.99 17.50 5.01
N HIS A 62 13.37 16.43 5.52
CA HIS A 62 11.94 16.35 5.85
C HIS A 62 11.74 15.96 7.33
N PRO A 63 12.07 16.86 8.28
CA PRO A 63 12.10 16.52 9.71
C PRO A 63 10.73 16.16 10.31
N ASN A 64 9.63 16.47 9.62
CA ASN A 64 8.27 16.09 10.01
C ASN A 64 7.84 14.72 9.45
N VAL A 65 8.70 14.02 8.70
CA VAL A 65 8.40 12.72 8.10
C VAL A 65 9.17 11.61 8.83
N THR A 66 8.47 10.57 9.25
CA THR A 66 9.09 9.37 9.86
C THR A 66 8.67 8.11 9.11
N PHE A 67 9.64 7.30 8.71
CA PHE A 67 9.40 6.00 8.08
C PHE A 67 9.39 4.87 9.11
N HIS A 68 8.35 4.03 9.03
CA HIS A 68 8.17 2.81 9.81
C HIS A 68 8.13 1.64 8.85
N PHE A 69 8.87 0.58 9.15
CA PHE A 69 8.89 -0.63 8.32
C PHE A 69 8.05 -1.72 8.97
N THR A 70 7.23 -2.41 8.19
CA THR A 70 6.51 -3.59 8.67
C THR A 70 7.50 -4.71 9.03
N PRO A 71 7.17 -5.60 9.98
CA PRO A 71 7.97 -6.80 10.21
C PRO A 71 8.11 -7.64 8.94
N THR A 72 9.23 -8.36 8.82
CA THR A 72 9.43 -9.30 7.72
C THR A 72 8.27 -10.30 7.67
N SER A 73 7.75 -10.56 6.46
CA SER A 73 6.59 -11.44 6.23
C SER A 73 5.26 -10.96 6.85
N ALA A 74 5.15 -9.70 7.28
CA ALA A 74 3.92 -9.09 7.79
C ALA A 74 3.30 -8.11 6.78
N SER A 75 3.24 -8.51 5.50
CA SER A 75 2.67 -7.69 4.41
C SER A 75 1.19 -7.36 4.67
N TRP A 76 0.48 -8.27 5.36
CA TRP A 76 -0.89 -8.07 5.82
C TRP A 76 -1.08 -6.85 6.73
N LEU A 77 -0.03 -6.33 7.37
CA LEU A 77 -0.10 -5.11 8.18
C LEU A 77 -0.13 -3.83 7.33
N ASN A 78 0.25 -3.91 6.05
CA ASN A 78 0.32 -2.77 5.14
C ASN A 78 -1.02 -2.56 4.40
N PRO A 79 -1.84 -1.56 4.77
CA PRO A 79 -3.20 -1.43 4.24
C PRO A 79 -3.26 -1.13 2.74
N VAL A 80 -2.20 -0.55 2.16
CA VAL A 80 -2.14 -0.27 0.72
C VAL A 80 -2.20 -1.57 -0.11
N GLU A 81 -1.74 -2.69 0.43
CA GLU A 81 -1.82 -4.01 -0.22
C GLU A 81 -3.27 -4.46 -0.39
N ILE A 82 -4.16 -4.12 0.54
CA ILE A 82 -5.60 -4.37 0.39
C ILE A 82 -6.15 -3.55 -0.78
N GLY A 83 -5.74 -2.29 -0.88
CA GLY A 83 -6.05 -1.41 -2.02
C GLY A 83 -5.60 -2.01 -3.35
N PHE A 84 -4.38 -2.53 -3.43
CA PHE A 84 -3.89 -3.23 -4.62
C PHE A 84 -4.68 -4.50 -4.94
N GLY A 85 -5.09 -5.27 -3.94
CA GLY A 85 -5.97 -6.42 -4.15
C GLY A 85 -7.32 -6.03 -4.74
N ILE A 86 -7.91 -4.91 -4.30
CA ILE A 86 -9.15 -4.39 -4.86
C ILE A 86 -8.94 -3.91 -6.31
N PHE A 87 -7.87 -3.15 -6.54
CA PHE A 87 -7.48 -2.68 -7.87
C PHE A 87 -7.34 -3.84 -8.86
N GLN A 88 -6.58 -4.87 -8.47
CA GLN A 88 -6.38 -6.06 -9.28
C GLN A 88 -7.72 -6.71 -9.65
N ARG A 89 -8.58 -6.98 -8.67
CA ARG A 89 -9.88 -7.63 -8.91
C ARG A 89 -10.83 -6.81 -9.77
N LYS A 90 -10.85 -5.48 -9.60
CA LYS A 90 -11.82 -4.61 -10.27
C LYS A 90 -11.36 -4.08 -11.62
N THR A 91 -10.05 -4.05 -11.87
CA THR A 91 -9.49 -3.35 -13.03
C THR A 91 -8.58 -4.22 -13.87
N LEU A 92 -7.80 -5.12 -13.26
CA LEU A 92 -6.80 -5.91 -13.98
C LEU A 92 -7.30 -7.31 -14.35
N ASN A 93 -8.10 -7.94 -13.48
CA ASN A 93 -8.62 -9.26 -13.74
C ASN A 93 -9.49 -9.26 -15.01
N ASN A 94 -9.13 -10.12 -15.96
CA ASN A 94 -9.76 -10.24 -17.28
C ASN A 94 -9.67 -8.99 -18.16
N ALA A 95 -8.82 -8.03 -17.82
CA ALA A 95 -8.56 -6.85 -18.65
C ALA A 95 -7.40 -7.12 -19.63
N SER A 96 -7.50 -6.53 -20.81
CA SER A 96 -6.43 -6.50 -21.80
C SER A 96 -6.21 -5.06 -22.24
N PHE A 97 -4.96 -4.60 -22.21
CA PHE A 97 -4.56 -3.25 -22.57
C PHE A 97 -3.68 -3.30 -23.81
N ARG A 98 -3.98 -2.44 -24.79
CA ARG A 98 -3.24 -2.42 -26.07
C ARG A 98 -1.86 -1.75 -25.96
N ASN A 99 -1.70 -0.88 -24.97
CA ASN A 99 -0.47 -0.14 -24.71
C ASN A 99 -0.42 0.32 -23.24
N ILE A 100 0.72 0.90 -22.85
CA ILE A 100 0.93 1.38 -21.48
C ILE A 100 0.00 2.55 -21.12
N ASP A 101 -0.36 3.41 -22.08
CA ASP A 101 -1.22 4.56 -21.82
C ASP A 101 -2.63 4.13 -21.40
N GLN A 102 -3.16 3.06 -22.01
CA GLN A 102 -4.43 2.47 -21.59
C GLN A 102 -4.36 1.92 -20.16
N LEU A 103 -3.24 1.28 -19.78
CA LEU A 103 -3.03 0.81 -18.42
C LEU A 103 -2.95 1.97 -17.42
N ILE A 104 -2.20 3.04 -17.75
CA ILE A 104 -2.11 4.25 -16.92
C ILE A 104 -3.49 4.89 -16.76
N GLY A 105 -4.24 5.02 -17.86
CA GLY A 105 -5.61 5.53 -17.85
C GLY A 105 -6.53 4.70 -16.95
N ALA A 106 -6.43 3.37 -17.00
CA ALA A 106 -7.20 2.47 -16.14
C ALA A 106 -6.83 2.60 -14.65
N ILE A 107 -5.55 2.76 -14.33
CA ILE A 107 -5.07 3.04 -12.97
C ILE A 107 -5.69 4.35 -12.47
N HIS A 108 -5.62 5.44 -13.25
CA HIS A 108 -6.16 6.73 -12.86
C HIS A 108 -7.68 6.69 -12.70
N ALA A 109 -8.39 6.04 -13.63
CA ALA A 109 -9.83 5.86 -13.56
C ALA A 109 -10.25 5.06 -12.31
N PHE A 110 -9.52 3.98 -11.99
CA PHE A 110 -9.74 3.22 -10.77
C PHE A 110 -9.55 4.09 -9.53
N THR A 111 -8.40 4.77 -9.40
CA THR A 111 -8.09 5.59 -8.22
C THR A 111 -9.15 6.68 -8.02
N ALA A 112 -9.55 7.37 -9.09
CA ALA A 112 -10.59 8.38 -9.05
C ALA A 112 -11.96 7.80 -8.64
N ALA A 113 -12.34 6.63 -9.17
CA ALA A 113 -13.60 5.97 -8.82
C ALA A 113 -13.60 5.44 -7.38
N TYR A 114 -12.48 4.88 -6.93
CA TYR A 114 -12.31 4.37 -5.57
C TYR A 114 -12.39 5.50 -4.54
N ASN A 115 -11.65 6.60 -4.76
CA ASN A 115 -11.55 7.71 -3.82
C ASN A 115 -12.88 8.44 -3.57
N LYS A 116 -13.83 8.40 -4.52
CA LYS A 116 -15.20 8.94 -4.32
C LYS A 116 -15.95 8.30 -3.16
N LYS A 117 -15.60 7.06 -2.81
CA LYS A 117 -16.23 6.28 -1.72
C LYS A 117 -15.19 5.72 -0.76
N ALA A 118 -14.01 6.33 -0.71
CA ALA A 118 -12.96 5.92 0.20
C ALA A 118 -13.46 6.02 1.64
N ALA A 119 -13.14 5.01 2.42
CA ALA A 119 -13.40 4.96 3.84
C ALA A 119 -12.24 4.24 4.53
N PRO A 120 -11.98 4.54 5.80
CA PRO A 120 -10.92 3.88 6.56
C PRO A 120 -11.09 2.36 6.57
N PHE A 121 -9.98 1.65 6.47
CA PHE A 121 -9.98 0.20 6.64
C PHE A 121 -10.12 -0.13 8.12
N VAL A 122 -11.25 -0.74 8.49
CA VAL A 122 -11.50 -1.22 9.85
C VAL A 122 -11.08 -2.67 9.96
N TRP A 123 -10.00 -2.92 10.68
CA TRP A 123 -9.59 -4.27 11.06
C TRP A 123 -10.64 -4.87 11.99
N ARG A 124 -11.24 -5.97 11.57
CA ARG A 124 -12.15 -6.74 12.41
C ARG A 124 -11.44 -7.98 12.88
N LYS A 125 -11.41 -8.20 14.20
CA LYS A 125 -11.01 -9.48 14.77
C LYS A 125 -11.97 -10.54 14.23
N ARG A 126 -11.45 -11.47 13.42
CA ARG A 126 -12.21 -12.66 13.05
C ARG A 126 -12.11 -13.63 14.20
N GLU A 127 -13.24 -14.05 14.75
CA GLU A 127 -13.27 -15.25 15.57
C GLU A 127 -12.92 -16.43 14.66
N VAL A 128 -11.68 -16.91 14.77
CA VAL A 128 -11.29 -18.17 14.18
C VAL A 128 -11.80 -19.24 15.14
N ARG A 129 -12.93 -19.85 14.81
CA ARG A 129 -13.34 -21.09 15.47
C ARG A 129 -12.32 -22.14 15.05
N ASP A 130 -11.76 -22.84 16.03
CA ASP A 130 -10.82 -23.92 15.75
C ASP A 130 -11.39 -24.81 14.65
N ALA A 131 -10.57 -25.09 13.63
CA ALA A 131 -10.85 -26.24 12.78
C ALA A 131 -10.94 -27.42 13.74
N GLN A 132 -12.11 -28.07 13.82
CA GLN A 132 -12.25 -29.31 14.58
C GLN A 132 -11.03 -30.18 14.25
N LEU A 133 -10.22 -30.49 15.26
CA LEU A 133 -9.15 -31.46 15.12
C LEU A 133 -9.82 -32.70 14.54
N ARG A 134 -9.58 -32.98 13.26
CA ARG A 134 -9.97 -34.26 12.69
C ARG A 134 -9.16 -35.29 13.48
N ASN A 135 -9.84 -36.30 14.01
CA ASN A 135 -9.22 -37.44 14.68
C ASN A 135 -8.47 -38.31 13.65
N THR A 136 -7.48 -37.72 12.98
CA THR A 136 -6.54 -38.41 12.11
C THR A 136 -5.35 -38.85 12.94
N ILE A 137 -4.96 -40.11 12.78
CA ILE A 137 -3.86 -40.79 13.50
C ILE A 137 -2.55 -39.99 13.46
N VAL A 138 -2.34 -39.18 12.42
CA VAL A 138 -1.18 -38.30 12.26
C VAL A 138 -1.03 -37.28 13.41
N ASN A 139 -2.14 -36.87 14.03
CA ASN A 139 -2.16 -35.88 15.12
C ASN A 139 -1.92 -36.48 16.53
N LEU A 140 -1.79 -37.81 16.65
CA LEU A 140 -1.64 -38.53 17.92
C LEU A 140 -0.23 -39.08 18.15
N ARG A 141 0.74 -38.75 17.29
CA ARG A 141 2.14 -39.11 17.49
C ARG A 141 2.88 -37.98 18.21
N ASN A 142 2.81 -37.97 19.54
CA ASN A 142 3.79 -37.35 20.42
C ASN A 142 4.36 -38.43 21.33
#